data_AF-A0A1Z8V3G7-F1
#
_entry.id   AF-A0A1Z8V3G7-F1
#
_cell.length_a   1.000
_cell.length_b   1.000
_cell.length_c   1.000
_cell.angle_alpha   90.00
_cell.angle_beta   90.00
_cell.angle_gamma   90.00
#
_symmetry.space_group_name_H-M   'P 1'
#
loop_
_entity.id
_entity.type
_entity.pdbx_description
1 polymer ?
#
loop_
_entity_poly.entity_id
_entity_poly.type
_entity_poly.pdbx_seq_one_letter_code
_entity_poly.pdbx_strand_id
1 'polypeptide(L)'
;MSYDWVNVQRYADAPTLVDYTTIGPSWNGYDSSYGLYQYEDYVYQENYLELNPVSPSLETTPMHGDWVLNAFFSQLDDPNCVEVICIDTDAGNGSWSGFDDLWTMSDGSFGIYDVVAEAFNDFYSANDEYLIVGLNASFATTDPNASAAVSTLLSDGTFVVQASPNVTSPDIFRAWGNEIPNVINVGAWNVDLNDYSLAVNPTDYMAVDIYADGYTHNSSWNETSNFGTSFAAPVVLAEIVNYADEVLTPLIESGEVQPDPNAQITDGQMTSVVDGFVDAISTMVYVDTVYQGQTYTEVVKVLTDEVTDGDLYPTTVPISMTDAGYQIASASLTNDVNHPSEPGVETESNDSIADADLVFSGASISGQLSSSSDV
;
A
#
# COMPACT_ATOMS: atom_id res chain seq x y z
N MET A 1 2.58 2.61 -25.14
CA MET A 1 2.48 2.25 -23.72
C MET A 1 3.16 3.38 -22.99
N SER A 2 2.45 4.10 -22.11
CA SER A 2 2.96 5.33 -21.49
C SER A 2 2.98 5.23 -19.97
N TYR A 3 3.38 4.08 -19.43
CA TYR A 3 3.80 3.96 -18.05
C TYR A 3 5.31 3.78 -18.06
N ASP A 4 5.98 4.45 -17.14
CA ASP A 4 7.42 4.42 -17.06
C ASP A 4 7.82 3.67 -15.78
N TRP A 5 8.87 2.86 -15.83
CA TRP A 5 9.33 2.10 -14.65
C TRP A 5 10.85 2.16 -14.54
N VAL A 6 11.35 1.90 -13.32
CA VAL A 6 12.79 1.81 -13.05
C VAL A 6 13.06 0.75 -11.97
N ASN A 7 14.07 -0.08 -12.19
CA ASN A 7 14.67 -0.88 -11.12
C ASN A 7 15.69 0.00 -10.36
N VAL A 8 15.51 0.14 -9.05
CA VAL A 8 16.31 1.07 -8.23
C VAL A 8 17.80 0.72 -8.24
N GLN A 9 18.13 -0.57 -8.29
CA GLN A 9 19.49 -1.10 -8.30
C GLN A 9 20.20 -0.90 -9.66
N ARG A 10 19.46 -0.69 -10.76
CA ARG A 10 19.99 -0.42 -12.12
C ARG A 10 19.66 0.97 -12.66
N TYR A 11 19.30 1.91 -11.76
CA TYR A 11 18.97 3.31 -12.04
C TYR A 11 19.93 4.06 -12.98
N ALA A 12 21.20 3.65 -13.08
CA ALA A 12 22.21 4.33 -13.89
C ALA A 12 22.29 3.84 -15.36
N ASP A 13 21.56 2.79 -15.73
CA ASP A 13 21.65 2.18 -17.06
C ASP A 13 20.69 2.87 -18.04
N ALA A 14 21.24 3.39 -19.14
CA ALA A 14 20.46 4.03 -20.20
C ALA A 14 19.85 2.97 -21.14
N PRO A 15 18.64 3.20 -21.68
CA PRO A 15 17.99 2.26 -22.57
C PRO A 15 18.74 2.15 -23.90
N THR A 16 18.60 1.00 -24.53
CA THR A 16 19.22 0.70 -25.80
C THR A 16 18.34 1.23 -26.94
N LEU A 17 18.66 2.42 -27.44
CA LEU A 17 18.03 2.95 -28.65
C LEU A 17 18.26 2.00 -29.84
N VAL A 18 17.18 1.43 -30.36
CA VAL A 18 17.18 0.52 -31.51
C VAL A 18 17.24 1.33 -32.80
N ASP A 19 16.33 2.28 -32.94
CA ASP A 19 16.28 3.20 -34.06
C ASP A 19 15.51 4.48 -33.69
N TYR A 20 15.57 5.45 -34.60
CA TYR A 20 14.77 6.65 -34.52
C TYR A 20 14.28 7.01 -35.92
N THR A 21 13.10 7.63 -35.99
CA THR A 21 12.53 8.13 -37.23
C THR A 21 12.08 9.57 -37.07
N THR A 22 12.22 10.35 -38.13
CA THR A 22 11.69 11.72 -38.20
C THR A 22 10.69 11.77 -39.33
N ILE A 23 9.43 12.05 -39.00
CA ILE A 23 8.34 12.16 -39.95
C ILE A 23 8.04 13.65 -40.16
N GLY A 24 8.12 14.09 -41.41
CA GLY A 24 7.87 15.48 -41.79
C GLY A 24 8.69 15.95 -43.00
N PRO A 25 8.65 17.26 -43.30
CA PRO A 25 7.86 18.27 -42.59
C PRO A 25 6.35 18.14 -42.86
N SER A 26 5.54 18.38 -41.84
CA SER A 26 4.14 18.79 -42.00
C SER A 26 4.04 20.31 -41.99
N TRP A 27 3.36 20.88 -42.97
CA TRP A 27 3.25 22.33 -43.12
C TRP A 27 2.04 22.86 -42.36
N ASN A 28 2.26 23.74 -41.38
CA ASN A 28 1.21 24.30 -40.54
C ASN A 28 1.19 25.83 -40.58
N GLY A 29 0.05 26.41 -40.16
CA GLY A 29 -0.16 27.86 -40.14
C GLY A 29 -0.21 28.47 -41.55
N TYR A 30 -1.06 27.97 -42.44
CA TYR A 30 -1.19 28.52 -43.78
C TYR A 30 -1.75 29.96 -43.78
N ASP A 31 -0.99 30.91 -44.31
CA ASP A 31 -1.43 32.28 -44.54
C ASP A 31 -1.91 32.47 -45.99
N SER A 32 -3.23 32.58 -46.15
CA SER A 32 -3.88 32.76 -47.44
C SER A 32 -3.53 34.09 -48.14
N SER A 33 -3.06 35.10 -47.40
CA SER A 33 -2.72 36.42 -47.94
C SER A 33 -1.39 36.39 -48.69
N TYR A 34 -0.48 35.51 -48.27
CA TYR A 34 0.86 35.38 -48.85
C TYR A 34 1.08 34.04 -49.57
N GLY A 35 0.16 33.07 -49.43
CA GLY A 35 0.25 31.76 -50.07
C GLY A 35 1.36 30.88 -49.51
N LEU A 36 1.68 31.05 -48.22
CA LEU A 36 2.81 30.39 -47.56
C LEU A 36 2.36 29.75 -46.24
N TYR A 37 3.04 28.68 -45.85
CA TYR A 37 2.92 28.08 -44.53
C TYR A 37 3.94 28.70 -43.59
N GLN A 38 3.52 29.00 -42.36
CA GLN A 38 4.35 29.70 -41.37
C GLN A 38 5.32 28.76 -40.64
N TYR A 39 4.98 27.47 -40.54
CA TYR A 39 5.74 26.50 -39.76
C TYR A 39 5.94 25.18 -40.51
N GLU A 40 7.12 24.60 -40.31
CA GLU A 40 7.43 23.20 -40.61
C GLU A 40 7.48 22.45 -39.28
N ASP A 41 6.58 21.49 -39.12
CA ASP A 41 6.57 20.62 -37.95
C ASP A 41 7.17 19.26 -38.31
N TYR A 42 7.91 18.68 -37.37
CA TYR A 42 8.52 17.37 -37.48
C TYR A 42 8.08 16.53 -36.27
N VAL A 43 7.68 15.29 -36.52
CA VAL A 43 7.46 14.30 -35.47
C VAL A 43 8.73 13.48 -35.37
N TYR A 44 9.31 13.45 -34.18
CA TYR A 44 10.48 12.62 -33.86
C TYR A 44 10.01 11.43 -33.03
N GLN A 45 10.39 10.22 -33.43
CA GLN A 45 10.03 8.97 -32.77
C GLN A 45 11.32 8.17 -32.52
N GLU A 46 11.44 7.58 -31.34
CA GLU A 46 12.54 6.70 -30.95
C GLU A 46 11.95 5.33 -30.57
N ASN A 47 12.64 4.26 -30.94
CA ASN A 47 12.30 2.90 -30.56
C ASN A 47 13.44 2.33 -29.70
N TYR A 48 13.08 1.73 -28.57
CA TYR A 48 14.00 1.16 -27.59
C TYR A 48 13.80 -0.36 -27.50
N LEU A 49 14.78 -1.10 -26.98
CA LEU A 49 14.62 -2.54 -26.68
C LEU A 49 13.80 -2.75 -25.41
N GLU A 50 13.89 -1.78 -24.51
CA GLU A 50 13.28 -1.72 -23.19
C GLU A 50 12.04 -0.80 -23.22
N LEU A 51 11.05 -1.03 -22.36
CA LEU A 51 10.08 -0.02 -21.93
C LEU A 51 10.87 1.22 -21.49
N ASN A 52 10.37 2.41 -21.83
CA ASN A 52 11.14 3.64 -21.71
C ASN A 52 11.53 3.88 -20.23
N PRO A 53 12.82 3.77 -19.83
CA PRO A 53 13.21 4.07 -18.47
C PRO A 53 13.08 5.58 -18.27
N VAL A 54 12.52 5.97 -17.12
CA VAL A 54 12.44 7.38 -16.75
C VAL A 54 13.84 7.96 -16.73
N SER A 55 14.08 8.95 -17.59
CA SER A 55 15.09 9.96 -17.30
C SER A 55 14.63 10.59 -15.99
N PRO A 56 15.40 10.49 -14.88
CA PRO A 56 14.95 10.92 -13.58
C PRO A 56 14.32 12.30 -13.66
N SER A 57 13.24 12.50 -12.89
CA SER A 57 12.62 13.81 -12.84
C SER A 57 13.75 14.83 -12.68
N LEU A 58 13.76 15.88 -13.51
CA LEU A 58 14.77 16.94 -13.39
C LEU A 58 14.60 17.71 -12.07
N GLU A 59 13.65 17.29 -11.25
CA GLU A 59 13.35 17.82 -9.94
C GLU A 59 14.51 17.51 -8.99
N THR A 60 14.92 18.55 -8.30
CA THR A 60 16.04 18.50 -7.35
C THR A 60 15.54 18.28 -5.91
N THR A 61 14.23 18.08 -5.76
CA THR A 61 13.53 17.82 -4.51
C THR A 61 12.92 16.42 -4.58
N PRO A 62 12.88 15.68 -3.46
CA PRO A 62 12.21 14.39 -3.42
C PRO A 62 10.73 14.54 -3.75
N MET A 63 10.18 13.57 -4.46
CA MET A 63 8.77 13.44 -4.80
C MET A 63 8.11 12.35 -3.93
N HIS A 64 6.81 12.15 -4.11
CA HIS A 64 6.04 11.21 -3.28
C HIS A 64 6.63 9.79 -3.25
N GLY A 65 7.03 9.27 -4.42
CA GLY A 65 7.68 7.95 -4.53
C GLY A 65 8.99 7.84 -3.76
N ASP A 66 9.80 8.91 -3.70
CA ASP A 66 11.05 8.92 -2.92
C ASP A 66 10.77 8.75 -1.42
N TRP A 67 9.74 9.41 -0.92
CA TRP A 67 9.31 9.28 0.48
C TRP A 67 8.68 7.92 0.79
N VAL A 68 7.95 7.31 -0.15
CA VAL A 68 7.44 5.94 -0.05
C VAL A 68 8.59 4.94 0.07
N LEU A 69 9.61 5.06 -0.79
CA LEU A 69 10.81 4.23 -0.69
C LEU A 69 11.58 4.48 0.60
N ASN A 70 11.70 5.73 1.05
CA ASN A 70 12.36 6.06 2.31
C ASN A 70 11.67 5.36 3.50
N ALA A 71 10.34 5.32 3.52
CA ALA A 71 9.56 4.62 4.55
C ALA A 71 9.74 3.09 4.47
N PHE A 72 9.71 2.51 3.26
CA PHE A 72 9.95 1.07 3.04
C PHE A 72 11.35 0.66 3.54
N PHE A 73 12.40 1.34 3.06
CA PHE A 73 13.78 1.00 3.39
C PHE A 73 14.17 1.34 4.84
N SER A 74 13.46 2.26 5.50
CA SER A 74 13.71 2.53 6.93
C SER A 74 13.19 1.41 7.83
N GLN A 75 12.25 0.59 7.33
CA GLN A 75 11.64 -0.50 8.09
C GLN A 75 12.30 -1.87 7.80
N LEU A 76 12.88 -2.07 6.62
CA LEU A 76 13.52 -3.35 6.27
C LEU A 76 14.70 -3.70 7.19
N ASP A 77 14.76 -4.95 7.61
CA ASP A 77 15.86 -5.50 8.42
C ASP A 77 17.16 -5.68 7.61
N ASP A 78 17.05 -6.22 6.38
CA ASP A 78 18.16 -6.30 5.42
C ASP A 78 17.76 -5.73 4.04
N PRO A 79 18.05 -4.45 3.78
CA PRO A 79 17.73 -3.83 2.49
C PRO A 79 18.55 -4.40 1.31
N ASN A 80 19.60 -5.19 1.56
CA ASN A 80 20.40 -5.78 0.48
C ASN A 80 19.80 -7.06 -0.11
N CYS A 81 18.78 -7.63 0.55
CA CYS A 81 18.09 -8.85 0.09
C CYS A 81 16.79 -8.55 -0.66
N VAL A 82 16.52 -7.28 -1.00
CA VAL A 82 15.28 -6.84 -1.65
C VAL A 82 15.58 -6.11 -2.96
N GLU A 83 14.96 -6.57 -4.03
CA GLU A 83 14.90 -5.86 -5.32
C GLU A 83 13.60 -5.05 -5.38
N VAL A 84 13.68 -3.79 -5.81
CA VAL A 84 12.50 -2.91 -5.86
C VAL A 84 12.28 -2.39 -7.28
N ILE A 85 11.07 -2.64 -7.78
CA ILE A 85 10.58 -2.15 -9.06
C ILE A 85 9.70 -0.94 -8.79
N CYS A 86 10.14 0.24 -9.20
CA CYS A 86 9.35 1.46 -9.11
C CYS A 86 8.58 1.67 -10.41
N ILE A 87 7.26 1.85 -10.29
CA ILE A 87 6.38 2.11 -11.42
C ILE A 87 5.81 3.51 -11.27
N ASP A 88 6.19 4.40 -12.19
CA ASP A 88 5.58 5.72 -12.29
C ASP A 88 4.31 5.61 -13.15
N THR A 89 3.21 6.13 -12.60
CA THR A 89 1.90 6.03 -13.21
C THR A 89 1.35 7.40 -13.63
N ASP A 90 2.13 8.47 -13.45
CA ASP A 90 1.75 9.86 -13.78
C ASP A 90 0.36 10.27 -13.22
N ALA A 91 -0.09 9.60 -12.16
CA ALA A 91 -1.43 9.73 -11.59
C ALA A 91 -1.65 11.16 -11.05
N GLY A 92 -2.19 12.04 -11.90
CA GLY A 92 -2.45 13.43 -11.57
C GLY A 92 -2.20 14.42 -12.71
N ASN A 93 -1.46 14.05 -13.75
CA ASN A 93 -1.04 14.98 -14.81
C ASN A 93 -1.96 14.96 -16.05
N GLY A 94 -3.29 14.97 -15.84
CA GLY A 94 -4.29 15.18 -16.89
C GLY A 94 -4.37 14.14 -18.03
N SER A 95 -3.42 13.22 -18.14
CA SER A 95 -3.38 12.12 -19.11
C SER A 95 -3.25 10.79 -18.36
N TRP A 96 -4.39 10.19 -18.04
CA TRP A 96 -4.50 8.90 -17.34
C TRP A 96 -4.15 7.69 -18.23
N SER A 97 -3.67 7.90 -19.46
CA SER A 97 -3.43 6.81 -20.41
C SER A 97 -2.37 5.81 -19.93
N GLY A 98 -1.35 6.29 -19.21
CA GLY A 98 -0.32 5.43 -18.62
C GLY A 98 -0.84 4.56 -17.49
N PHE A 99 -1.66 5.17 -16.63
CA PHE A 99 -2.32 4.50 -15.52
C PHE A 99 -3.25 3.39 -16.02
N ASP A 100 -4.10 3.67 -17.01
CA ASP A 100 -5.03 2.68 -17.56
C ASP A 100 -4.26 1.50 -18.22
N ASP A 101 -3.23 1.80 -19.02
CA ASP A 101 -2.44 0.78 -19.71
C ASP A 101 -1.67 -0.14 -18.72
N LEU A 102 -1.32 0.34 -17.52
CA LEU A 102 -0.70 -0.48 -16.47
C LEU A 102 -1.66 -1.58 -15.99
N TRP A 103 -2.92 -1.22 -15.77
CA TRP A 103 -3.92 -2.13 -15.21
C TRP A 103 -4.63 -2.95 -16.26
N THR A 104 -4.84 -2.45 -17.47
CA THR A 104 -5.47 -3.20 -18.56
C THR A 104 -5.03 -2.64 -19.91
N MET A 105 -4.35 -3.47 -20.68
CA MET A 105 -3.94 -3.15 -22.04
C MET A 105 -5.05 -3.40 -23.06
N SER A 106 -4.89 -2.82 -24.25
CA SER A 106 -5.88 -2.91 -25.34
C SER A 106 -6.22 -4.33 -25.81
N ASP A 107 -5.36 -5.32 -25.53
CA ASP A 107 -5.57 -6.73 -25.84
C ASP A 107 -6.18 -7.54 -24.69
N GLY A 108 -6.46 -6.89 -23.54
CA GLY A 108 -7.04 -7.49 -22.35
C GLY A 108 -6.04 -8.12 -21.38
N SER A 109 -4.73 -8.00 -21.64
CA SER A 109 -3.69 -8.37 -20.68
C SER A 109 -3.35 -7.21 -19.73
N PHE A 110 -2.47 -7.45 -18.75
CA PHE A 110 -2.16 -6.52 -17.67
C PHE A 110 -0.72 -6.01 -17.82
N GLY A 111 -0.56 -4.70 -18.04
CA GLY A 111 0.76 -4.07 -18.25
C GLY A 111 1.72 -4.24 -17.08
N ILE A 112 1.21 -4.39 -15.85
CA ILE A 112 2.06 -4.66 -14.68
C ILE A 112 2.91 -5.92 -14.82
N TYR A 113 2.42 -6.96 -15.53
CA TYR A 113 3.21 -8.17 -15.76
C TYR A 113 4.32 -7.96 -16.79
N ASP A 114 4.11 -7.07 -17.78
CA ASP A 114 5.16 -6.69 -18.72
C ASP A 114 6.27 -5.92 -18.00
N VAL A 115 5.89 -4.99 -17.10
CA VAL A 115 6.84 -4.26 -16.25
C VAL A 115 7.65 -5.20 -15.37
N VAL A 116 6.99 -6.13 -14.67
CA VAL A 116 7.67 -7.11 -13.81
C VAL A 116 8.59 -8.02 -14.63
N ALA A 117 8.13 -8.53 -15.77
CA ALA A 117 8.93 -9.40 -16.62
C ALA A 117 10.18 -8.71 -17.15
N GLU A 118 10.05 -7.44 -17.55
CA GLU A 118 11.19 -6.66 -18.04
C GLU A 118 12.18 -6.32 -16.92
N ALA A 119 11.68 -5.81 -15.80
CA ALA A 119 12.50 -5.51 -14.63
C ALA A 119 13.23 -6.75 -14.12
N PHE A 120 12.57 -7.90 -14.11
CA PHE A 120 13.19 -9.16 -13.70
C PHE A 120 14.36 -9.56 -14.61
N ASN A 121 14.22 -9.40 -15.92
CA ASN A 121 15.30 -9.70 -16.87
C ASN A 121 16.55 -8.84 -16.63
N ASP A 122 16.39 -7.68 -15.99
CA ASP A 122 17.47 -6.75 -15.71
C ASP A 122 18.35 -7.15 -14.53
N PHE A 123 17.79 -7.75 -13.47
CA PHE A 123 18.58 -8.17 -12.30
C PHE A 123 18.71 -9.69 -12.16
N TYR A 124 18.06 -10.46 -13.03
CA TYR A 124 18.09 -11.92 -12.98
C TYR A 124 19.52 -12.49 -12.98
N SER A 125 19.78 -13.32 -11.98
CA SER A 125 20.98 -14.12 -11.86
C SER A 125 20.60 -15.59 -11.67
N ALA A 126 21.22 -16.47 -12.45
CA ALA A 126 20.96 -17.91 -12.39
C ALA A 126 21.46 -18.58 -11.09
N ASN A 127 22.17 -17.84 -10.23
CA ASN A 127 22.66 -18.35 -8.94
C ASN A 127 21.73 -17.98 -7.78
N ASP A 128 20.75 -17.12 -8.02
CA ASP A 128 19.88 -16.57 -6.99
C ASP A 128 18.45 -17.08 -7.19
N GLU A 129 17.71 -17.20 -6.09
CA GLU A 129 16.28 -17.55 -6.08
C GLU A 129 15.49 -16.29 -5.72
N TYR A 130 14.44 -16.01 -6.48
CA TYR A 130 13.65 -14.79 -6.35
C TYR A 130 12.20 -15.14 -6.07
N LEU A 131 11.61 -14.44 -5.11
CA LEU A 131 10.17 -14.49 -4.81
C LEU A 131 9.60 -13.09 -4.98
N ILE A 132 8.50 -12.97 -5.72
CA ILE A 132 7.73 -11.72 -5.76
C ILE A 132 6.89 -11.67 -4.49
N VAL A 133 7.29 -10.82 -3.54
CA VAL A 133 6.60 -10.72 -2.24
C VAL A 133 5.33 -9.89 -2.34
N GLY A 134 5.38 -8.68 -2.91
CA GLY A 134 4.20 -7.83 -2.91
C GLY A 134 4.23 -6.62 -3.84
N LEU A 135 3.05 -6.05 -4.04
CA LEU A 135 2.80 -4.74 -4.63
C LEU A 135 2.38 -3.77 -3.52
N ASN A 136 3.12 -2.66 -3.38
CA ASN A 136 2.68 -1.53 -2.57
C ASN A 136 2.00 -0.46 -3.44
N ALA A 137 0.75 -0.15 -3.11
CA ALA A 137 -0.03 0.93 -3.71
C ALA A 137 -0.22 2.06 -2.68
N SER A 138 0.73 2.99 -2.63
CA SER A 138 0.67 4.18 -1.75
C SER A 138 -0.31 5.27 -2.21
N PHE A 139 -1.40 4.89 -2.88
CA PHE A 139 -2.44 5.76 -3.42
C PHE A 139 -3.79 5.03 -3.42
N ALA A 140 -4.86 5.77 -3.67
CA ALA A 140 -6.18 5.22 -3.95
C ALA A 140 -6.64 5.68 -5.35
N THR A 141 -7.44 4.85 -6.02
CA THR A 141 -7.99 5.15 -7.36
C THR A 141 -9.45 4.73 -7.42
N THR A 142 -10.18 5.30 -8.38
CA THR A 142 -11.56 4.92 -8.72
C THR A 142 -11.62 4.06 -9.98
N ASP A 143 -10.47 3.70 -10.54
CA ASP A 143 -10.38 2.95 -11.79
C ASP A 143 -10.77 1.48 -11.57
N PRO A 144 -11.86 0.99 -12.20
CA PRO A 144 -12.25 -0.40 -12.09
C PRO A 144 -11.24 -1.38 -12.70
N ASN A 145 -10.34 -0.93 -13.58
CA ASN A 145 -9.34 -1.80 -14.22
C ASN A 145 -8.28 -2.30 -13.22
N ALA A 146 -7.98 -1.53 -12.17
CA ALA A 146 -7.06 -1.94 -11.12
C ALA A 146 -7.52 -3.24 -10.44
N SER A 147 -8.84 -3.44 -10.31
CA SER A 147 -9.42 -4.61 -9.62
C SER A 147 -9.05 -5.95 -10.25
N ALA A 148 -9.05 -6.04 -11.59
CA ALA A 148 -8.78 -7.30 -12.28
C ALA A 148 -7.30 -7.71 -12.21
N ALA A 149 -6.40 -6.75 -12.41
CA ALA A 149 -4.96 -6.98 -12.30
C ALA A 149 -4.56 -7.34 -10.86
N VAL A 150 -5.07 -6.62 -9.87
CA VAL A 150 -4.83 -6.88 -8.44
C VAL A 150 -5.34 -8.27 -8.04
N SER A 151 -6.55 -8.65 -8.47
CA SER A 151 -7.09 -9.99 -8.18
C SER A 151 -6.20 -11.09 -8.75
N THR A 152 -5.55 -10.85 -9.89
CA THR A 152 -4.65 -11.82 -10.52
C THR A 152 -3.32 -11.91 -9.77
N LEU A 153 -2.76 -10.78 -9.30
CA LEU A 153 -1.56 -10.80 -8.43
C LEU A 153 -1.83 -11.58 -7.13
N LEU A 154 -3.00 -11.39 -6.53
CA LEU A 154 -3.42 -12.14 -5.35
C LEU A 154 -3.54 -13.65 -5.64
N SER A 155 -4.07 -14.05 -6.82
CA SER A 155 -4.13 -15.47 -7.21
C SER A 155 -2.77 -16.08 -7.53
N ASP A 156 -1.78 -15.26 -7.87
CA ASP A 156 -0.38 -15.67 -8.05
C ASP A 156 0.37 -15.80 -6.71
N GLY A 157 -0.29 -15.45 -5.59
CA GLY A 157 0.28 -15.53 -4.24
C GLY A 157 1.10 -14.30 -3.83
N THR A 158 0.96 -13.19 -4.55
CA THR A 158 1.61 -11.91 -4.23
C THR A 158 0.74 -11.09 -3.27
N PHE A 159 1.34 -10.52 -2.22
CA PHE A 159 0.63 -9.59 -1.35
C PHE A 159 0.34 -8.27 -2.07
N VAL A 160 -0.84 -7.70 -1.83
CA VAL A 160 -1.15 -6.34 -2.30
C VAL A 160 -1.47 -5.49 -1.09
N VAL A 161 -0.62 -4.49 -0.82
CA VAL A 161 -0.73 -3.59 0.32
C VAL A 161 -1.09 -2.21 -0.18
N GLN A 162 -2.19 -1.65 0.31
CA GLN A 162 -2.76 -0.41 -0.20
C GLN A 162 -2.94 0.62 0.91
N ALA A 163 -2.49 1.85 0.65
CA ALA A 163 -2.68 2.98 1.56
C ALA A 163 -4.14 3.43 1.56
N SER A 164 -4.89 3.12 2.61
CA SER A 164 -6.29 3.53 2.71
C SER A 164 -6.42 5.06 2.59
N PRO A 165 -7.47 5.62 1.97
CA PRO A 165 -7.59 7.07 1.81
C PRO A 165 -7.48 7.80 3.16
N ASN A 166 -6.67 8.87 3.25
CA ASN A 166 -6.57 9.67 4.47
C ASN A 166 -7.92 10.29 4.87
N VAL A 167 -8.05 10.70 6.14
CA VAL A 167 -9.24 11.40 6.68
C VAL A 167 -9.70 12.59 5.82
N THR A 168 -8.75 13.28 5.18
CA THR A 168 -9.00 14.46 4.34
C THR A 168 -9.28 14.15 2.87
N SER A 169 -9.16 12.89 2.46
CA SER A 169 -9.39 12.47 1.08
C SER A 169 -10.87 12.52 0.71
N PRO A 170 -11.22 12.94 -0.52
CA PRO A 170 -12.59 12.88 -1.00
C PRO A 170 -13.17 11.46 -0.92
N ASP A 171 -14.43 11.33 -0.49
CA ASP A 171 -15.16 10.05 -0.39
C ASP A 171 -15.35 9.32 -1.73
N ILE A 172 -14.83 9.81 -2.85
CA ILE A 172 -14.82 9.03 -4.09
C ILE A 172 -13.67 8.02 -4.08
N PHE A 173 -12.58 8.32 -3.38
CA PHE A 173 -11.49 7.38 -3.16
C PHE A 173 -11.90 6.41 -2.06
N ARG A 174 -11.62 5.12 -2.28
CA ARG A 174 -12.04 4.03 -1.39
C ARG A 174 -10.82 3.16 -1.07
N ALA A 175 -10.86 2.56 0.10
CA ALA A 175 -10.02 1.40 0.39
C ALA A 175 -10.36 0.27 -0.58
N TRP A 176 -9.35 -0.33 -1.22
CA TRP A 176 -9.55 -1.38 -2.22
C TRP A 176 -10.18 -2.66 -1.65
N GLY A 177 -9.93 -2.97 -0.37
CA GLY A 177 -10.51 -4.09 0.37
C GLY A 177 -12.04 -4.06 0.46
N ASN A 178 -12.68 -2.90 0.22
CA ASN A 178 -14.14 -2.83 0.10
C ASN A 178 -14.67 -3.59 -1.13
N GLU A 179 -13.84 -3.78 -2.16
CA GLU A 179 -14.23 -4.36 -3.46
C GLU A 179 -13.40 -5.58 -3.84
N ILE A 180 -12.13 -5.62 -3.41
CA ILE A 180 -11.15 -6.64 -3.75
C ILE A 180 -10.73 -7.36 -2.46
N PRO A 181 -11.25 -8.56 -2.19
CA PRO A 181 -10.85 -9.34 -1.03
C PRO A 181 -9.33 -9.57 -1.01
N ASN A 182 -8.76 -9.69 0.20
CA ASN A 182 -7.35 -9.99 0.44
C ASN A 182 -6.34 -8.88 0.06
N VAL A 183 -6.80 -7.71 -0.38
CA VAL A 183 -5.94 -6.50 -0.36
C VAL A 183 -5.77 -6.07 1.08
N ILE A 184 -4.52 -5.91 1.52
CA ILE A 184 -4.18 -5.43 2.86
C ILE A 184 -4.28 -3.91 2.87
N ASN A 185 -5.27 -3.40 3.59
CA ASN A 185 -5.58 -1.99 3.66
C ASN A 185 -4.97 -1.36 4.91
N VAL A 186 -4.14 -0.34 4.72
CA VAL A 186 -3.29 0.20 5.78
C VAL A 186 -3.72 1.60 6.21
N GLY A 187 -3.93 1.78 7.51
CA GLY A 187 -4.12 3.07 8.17
C GLY A 187 -2.84 3.64 8.77
N ALA A 188 -2.82 4.95 9.05
CA ALA A 188 -1.66 5.62 9.67
C ALA A 188 -1.79 5.69 11.21
N TRP A 189 -0.81 5.16 11.93
CA TRP A 189 -0.74 5.16 13.39
C TRP A 189 0.01 6.38 13.95
N ASN A 190 -0.49 7.57 13.65
CA ASN A 190 0.10 8.81 14.14
C ASN A 190 -0.95 9.85 14.54
N VAL A 191 -0.50 10.81 15.33
CA VAL A 191 -1.22 12.06 15.61
C VAL A 191 -0.32 13.27 15.41
N ASP A 192 -0.89 14.43 15.10
CA ASP A 192 -0.17 15.69 15.06
C ASP A 192 -0.05 16.34 16.45
N LEU A 193 0.57 17.53 16.53
CA LEU A 193 0.73 18.29 17.78
C LEU A 193 -0.60 18.78 18.40
N ASN A 194 -1.73 18.59 17.71
CA ASN A 194 -3.09 18.91 18.16
C ASN A 194 -3.93 17.64 18.39
N ASP A 195 -3.31 16.46 18.46
CA ASP A 195 -3.92 15.13 18.62
C ASP A 195 -4.82 14.69 17.45
N TYR A 196 -4.74 15.36 16.28
CA TYR A 196 -5.46 14.93 15.09
C TYR A 196 -4.70 13.84 14.35
N SER A 197 -5.41 12.81 13.91
CA SER A 197 -4.84 11.71 13.13
C SER A 197 -5.27 11.79 11.66
N LEU A 198 -4.41 11.30 10.76
CA LEU A 198 -4.75 11.01 9.35
C LEU A 198 -5.06 9.52 9.12
N ALA A 199 -5.23 8.74 10.21
CA ALA A 199 -5.53 7.31 10.27
C ALA A 199 -6.15 6.73 9.00
N VAL A 200 -7.41 7.09 8.71
CA VAL A 200 -8.15 6.64 7.52
C VAL A 200 -9.42 7.50 7.36
N ASN A 201 -9.93 7.64 6.14
CA ASN A 201 -11.25 8.18 5.89
C ASN A 201 -12.28 7.38 6.72
N PRO A 202 -13.09 8.03 7.57
CA PRO A 202 -14.08 7.33 8.41
C PRO A 202 -15.14 6.53 7.64
N THR A 203 -15.25 6.70 6.31
CA THR A 203 -16.12 5.85 5.47
C THR A 203 -15.47 4.52 5.07
N ASP A 204 -14.14 4.40 5.23
CA ASP A 204 -13.33 3.24 4.84
C ASP A 204 -12.72 2.49 6.04
N TYR A 205 -12.99 2.93 7.28
CA TYR A 205 -12.34 2.37 8.48
C TYR A 205 -12.53 0.86 8.65
N MET A 206 -13.69 0.32 8.28
CA MET A 206 -13.97 -1.13 8.37
C MET A 206 -13.14 -1.97 7.39
N ALA A 207 -12.57 -1.35 6.36
CA ALA A 207 -11.71 -2.05 5.41
C ALA A 207 -10.25 -2.06 5.88
N VAL A 208 -9.88 -1.33 6.95
CA VAL A 208 -8.50 -1.30 7.43
C VAL A 208 -8.14 -2.60 8.15
N ASP A 209 -7.12 -3.27 7.65
CA ASP A 209 -6.61 -4.52 8.23
C ASP A 209 -5.57 -4.26 9.31
N ILE A 210 -4.76 -3.21 9.16
CA ILE A 210 -3.65 -2.89 10.06
C ILE A 210 -3.28 -1.40 10.01
N TYR A 211 -2.80 -0.85 11.13
CA TYR A 211 -2.22 0.49 11.25
C TYR A 211 -0.71 0.42 11.44
N ALA A 212 0.05 1.34 10.85
CA ALA A 212 1.51 1.44 11.01
C ALA A 212 1.99 2.90 10.97
N ASP A 213 3.25 3.18 11.31
CA ASP A 213 3.80 4.54 11.24
C ASP A 213 3.70 5.12 9.83
N GLY A 214 2.89 6.17 9.68
CA GLY A 214 2.70 6.92 8.46
C GLY A 214 3.57 8.16 8.38
N TYR A 215 4.55 8.33 9.26
CA TYR A 215 5.50 9.43 9.25
C TYR A 215 6.87 8.98 8.75
N THR A 216 7.41 9.71 7.77
CA THR A 216 8.74 9.42 7.25
C THR A 216 9.62 10.68 7.28
N HIS A 217 10.88 10.50 7.68
CA HIS A 217 11.83 11.60 7.80
C HIS A 217 13.17 11.26 7.17
N ASN A 218 13.71 12.21 6.43
CA ASN A 218 15.06 12.16 5.90
C ASN A 218 15.73 13.52 6.13
N SER A 219 16.75 13.54 6.98
CA SER A 219 17.45 14.78 7.37
C SER A 219 18.16 15.50 6.22
N SER A 220 18.39 14.80 5.10
CA SER A 220 18.99 15.38 3.89
C SER A 220 17.97 16.06 2.99
N TRP A 221 16.67 15.85 3.24
CA TRP A 221 15.56 16.36 2.44
C TRP A 221 14.84 17.47 3.21
N ASN A 222 14.68 18.63 2.58
CA ASN A 222 14.13 19.82 3.24
C ASN A 222 12.59 19.88 3.14
N GLU A 223 11.91 18.79 3.46
CA GLU A 223 10.45 18.72 3.50
C GLU A 223 9.96 18.18 4.84
N THR A 224 8.79 18.68 5.27
CA THR A 224 8.27 18.44 6.63
C THR A 224 6.82 17.95 6.63
N SER A 225 6.27 17.60 5.45
CA SER A 225 4.86 17.23 5.27
C SER A 225 4.67 15.78 4.83
N ASN A 226 5.55 14.88 5.24
CA ASN A 226 5.53 13.46 4.85
C ASN A 226 4.82 12.63 5.92
N PHE A 227 3.51 12.87 6.01
CA PHE A 227 2.63 12.22 6.95
C PHE A 227 1.35 11.74 6.25
N GLY A 228 1.01 10.46 6.40
CA GLY A 228 -0.25 9.88 5.95
C GLY A 228 -0.14 8.39 5.64
N THR A 229 -1.26 7.77 5.27
CA THR A 229 -1.36 6.33 4.97
C THR A 229 -0.45 5.88 3.84
N SER A 230 -0.12 6.77 2.89
CA SER A 230 0.84 6.51 1.81
C SER A 230 2.21 6.05 2.30
N PHE A 231 2.60 6.43 3.52
CA PHE A 231 3.88 6.06 4.12
C PHE A 231 3.74 4.91 5.13
N ALA A 232 2.54 4.63 5.63
CA ALA A 232 2.26 3.46 6.47
C ALA A 232 2.17 2.16 5.65
N ALA A 233 1.57 2.21 4.45
CA ALA A 233 1.48 1.06 3.56
C ALA A 233 2.83 0.40 3.22
N PRO A 234 3.88 1.15 2.81
CA PRO A 234 5.19 0.55 2.56
C PRO A 234 5.84 0.00 3.84
N VAL A 235 5.60 0.59 5.02
CA VAL A 235 6.09 0.05 6.30
C VAL A 235 5.49 -1.34 6.56
N VAL A 236 4.19 -1.52 6.33
CA VAL A 236 3.56 -2.85 6.44
C VAL A 236 4.11 -3.85 5.42
N LEU A 237 4.34 -3.42 4.16
CA LEU A 237 4.94 -4.32 3.18
C LEU A 237 6.38 -4.71 3.57
N ALA A 238 7.16 -3.79 4.13
CA ALA A 238 8.50 -4.10 4.63
C ALA A 238 8.45 -5.14 5.74
N GLU A 239 7.46 -5.06 6.64
CA GLU A 239 7.29 -6.04 7.71
C GLU A 239 6.83 -7.42 7.22
N ILE A 240 6.01 -7.46 6.16
CA ILE A 240 5.71 -8.72 5.47
C ILE A 240 6.99 -9.34 4.90
N VAL A 241 7.90 -8.53 4.34
CA VAL A 241 9.20 -8.99 3.83
C VAL A 241 10.09 -9.49 4.98
N ASN A 242 10.21 -8.73 6.07
CA ASN A 242 11.00 -9.10 7.25
C ASN A 242 10.50 -10.43 7.85
N TYR A 243 9.18 -10.57 8.03
CA TYR A 243 8.60 -11.82 8.51
C TYR A 243 8.81 -12.98 7.53
N ALA A 244 8.60 -12.76 6.22
CA ALA A 244 8.89 -13.77 5.21
C ALA A 244 10.37 -14.21 5.24
N ASP A 245 11.31 -13.29 5.45
CA ASP A 245 12.72 -13.65 5.57
C ASP A 245 13.00 -14.45 6.85
N GLU A 246 12.38 -14.07 7.97
CA GLU A 246 12.55 -14.79 9.24
C GLU A 246 11.98 -16.22 9.18
N VAL A 247 10.80 -16.41 8.57
CA VAL A 247 10.08 -17.69 8.63
C VAL A 247 10.10 -18.51 7.35
N LEU A 248 10.01 -17.89 6.18
CA LEU A 248 9.85 -18.59 4.90
C LEU A 248 11.19 -18.88 4.24
N THR A 249 12.15 -17.93 4.23
CA THR A 249 13.49 -18.14 3.66
C THR A 249 14.16 -19.41 4.22
N PRO A 250 14.21 -19.67 5.55
CA PRO A 250 14.83 -20.89 6.08
C PRO A 250 14.14 -22.17 5.64
N LEU A 251 12.82 -22.14 5.42
CA LEU A 251 12.06 -23.29 4.95
C LEU A 251 12.32 -23.58 3.46
N ILE A 252 12.54 -22.55 2.65
CA ILE A 252 12.94 -22.69 1.25
C ILE A 252 14.37 -23.24 1.17
N GLU A 253 15.32 -22.63 1.89
CA GLU A 253 16.73 -23.03 1.87
C GLU A 253 16.95 -24.46 2.39
N SER A 254 16.16 -24.89 3.38
CA SER A 254 16.20 -26.27 3.90
C SER A 254 15.54 -27.29 2.97
N GLY A 255 14.76 -26.83 1.99
CA GLY A 255 13.97 -27.66 1.08
C GLY A 255 12.68 -28.21 1.69
N GLU A 256 12.26 -27.71 2.86
CA GLU A 256 10.97 -28.06 3.48
C GLU A 256 9.80 -27.45 2.71
N VAL A 257 10.01 -26.26 2.15
CA VAL A 257 9.13 -25.59 1.18
C VAL A 257 9.86 -25.50 -0.15
N GLN A 258 9.11 -25.69 -1.23
CA GLN A 258 9.61 -25.51 -2.60
C GLN A 258 8.63 -24.59 -3.32
N PRO A 259 9.04 -23.35 -3.68
CA PRO A 259 8.20 -22.46 -4.47
C PRO A 259 7.80 -23.12 -5.80
N ASP A 260 6.52 -23.04 -6.14
CA ASP A 260 6.02 -23.48 -7.45
C ASP A 260 5.57 -22.25 -8.25
N PRO A 261 6.33 -21.83 -9.27
CA PRO A 261 6.00 -20.64 -10.07
C PRO A 261 4.74 -20.83 -10.94
N ASN A 262 4.15 -22.02 -10.98
CA ASN A 262 2.90 -22.28 -11.69
C ASN A 262 1.73 -22.54 -10.73
N ALA A 263 1.97 -22.47 -9.42
CA ALA A 263 0.89 -22.58 -8.46
C ALA A 263 -0.01 -21.36 -8.53
N GLN A 264 -1.30 -21.59 -8.31
CA GLN A 264 -2.31 -20.56 -8.17
C GLN A 264 -2.99 -20.80 -6.82
N ILE A 265 -3.14 -19.75 -6.05
CA ILE A 265 -3.81 -19.79 -4.77
C ILE A 265 -5.29 -19.44 -4.96
N THR A 266 -6.17 -20.18 -4.31
CA THR A 266 -7.61 -19.83 -4.29
C THR A 266 -7.85 -18.66 -3.33
N ASP A 267 -8.92 -17.88 -3.54
CA ASP A 267 -9.26 -16.74 -2.69
C ASP A 267 -9.24 -17.06 -1.19
N GLY A 268 -9.83 -18.20 -0.78
CA GLY A 268 -9.88 -18.59 0.64
C GLY A 268 -8.53 -19.05 1.21
N GLN A 269 -7.64 -19.59 0.37
CA GLN A 269 -6.27 -19.86 0.77
C GLN A 269 -5.49 -18.54 0.91
N MET A 270 -5.70 -17.59 0.00
CA MET A 270 -5.06 -16.28 0.08
C MET A 270 -5.54 -15.50 1.30
N THR A 271 -6.84 -15.58 1.65
CA THR A 271 -7.36 -15.06 2.92
C THR A 271 -6.60 -15.65 4.11
N SER A 272 -6.39 -16.96 4.13
CA SER A 272 -5.65 -17.61 5.23
C SER A 272 -4.19 -17.16 5.30
N VAL A 273 -3.56 -16.90 4.16
CA VAL A 273 -2.19 -16.39 4.08
C VAL A 273 -2.12 -14.94 4.56
N VAL A 274 -2.99 -14.08 4.04
CA VAL A 274 -3.07 -12.66 4.43
C VAL A 274 -3.37 -12.52 5.91
N ASP A 275 -4.42 -13.17 6.41
CA ASP A 275 -4.77 -13.13 7.84
C ASP A 275 -3.62 -13.61 8.70
N GLY A 276 -2.95 -14.71 8.32
CA GLY A 276 -1.84 -15.28 9.06
C GLY A 276 -0.61 -14.36 9.11
N PHE A 277 -0.28 -13.69 8.01
CA PHE A 277 0.81 -12.70 7.98
C PHE A 277 0.46 -11.45 8.78
N VAL A 278 -0.74 -10.88 8.58
CA VAL A 278 -1.19 -9.70 9.31
C VAL A 278 -1.27 -9.97 10.81
N ASP A 279 -1.78 -11.13 11.23
CA ASP A 279 -1.81 -11.53 12.65
C ASP A 279 -0.41 -11.73 13.23
N ALA A 280 0.55 -12.23 12.44
CA ALA A 280 1.91 -12.46 12.91
C ALA A 280 2.70 -11.16 13.15
N ILE A 281 2.47 -10.13 12.32
CA ILE A 281 3.20 -8.86 12.40
C ILE A 281 2.50 -7.82 13.28
N SER A 282 1.29 -8.10 13.79
CA SER A 282 0.48 -7.09 14.49
C SER A 282 0.16 -7.42 15.95
N THR A 283 -0.14 -6.37 16.69
CA THR A 283 -0.66 -6.40 18.05
C THR A 283 -2.07 -5.81 18.07
N MET A 284 -3.01 -6.48 18.73
CA MET A 284 -4.36 -5.95 18.94
C MET A 284 -4.35 -4.82 19.98
N VAL A 285 -4.93 -3.69 19.62
CA VAL A 285 -5.02 -2.49 20.46
C VAL A 285 -6.47 -2.04 20.54
N TYR A 286 -6.95 -1.76 21.75
CA TYR A 286 -8.22 -1.10 22.00
C TYR A 286 -8.01 0.40 21.91
N VAL A 287 -8.78 1.08 21.06
CA VAL A 287 -8.59 2.49 20.75
C VAL A 287 -9.89 3.24 20.95
N ASP A 288 -9.86 4.32 21.71
CA ASP A 288 -10.94 5.29 21.73
C ASP A 288 -10.65 6.40 20.73
N THR A 289 -11.55 6.63 19.80
CA THR A 289 -11.44 7.67 18.77
C THR A 289 -12.53 8.70 18.95
N VAL A 290 -12.21 9.97 18.68
CA VAL A 290 -13.18 11.06 18.71
C VAL A 290 -13.41 11.55 17.29
N TYR A 291 -14.65 11.39 16.81
CA TYR A 291 -15.07 11.86 15.51
C TYR A 291 -16.41 12.59 15.60
N GLN A 292 -16.46 13.82 15.06
CA GLN A 292 -17.65 14.70 15.13
C GLN A 292 -18.19 14.90 16.57
N GLY A 293 -17.29 14.89 17.57
CA GLY A 293 -17.65 15.06 18.97
C GLY A 293 -18.34 13.85 19.62
N GLN A 294 -18.31 12.68 18.97
CA GLN A 294 -18.67 11.39 19.57
C GLN A 294 -17.40 10.55 19.78
N THR A 295 -17.42 9.71 20.82
CA THR A 295 -16.35 8.75 21.09
C THR A 295 -16.78 7.38 20.59
N TYR A 296 -15.90 6.70 19.86
CA TYR A 296 -16.06 5.34 19.37
C TYR A 296 -14.93 4.49 19.96
N THR A 297 -15.24 3.26 20.35
CA THR A 297 -14.22 2.31 20.83
C THR A 297 -14.09 1.22 19.79
N GLU A 298 -12.87 0.98 19.34
CA GLU A 298 -12.57 0.03 18.28
C GLU A 298 -11.43 -0.89 18.71
N VAL A 299 -11.44 -2.13 18.21
CA VAL A 299 -10.28 -3.02 18.31
C VAL A 299 -9.61 -3.01 16.95
N VAL A 300 -8.36 -2.56 16.92
CA VAL A 300 -7.58 -2.47 15.69
C VAL A 300 -6.31 -3.29 15.80
N LYS A 301 -5.77 -3.71 14.67
CA LYS A 301 -4.42 -4.27 14.60
C LYS A 301 -3.44 -3.14 14.33
N VAL A 302 -2.44 -2.99 15.17
CA VAL A 302 -1.34 -2.05 14.97
C VAL A 302 -0.08 -2.88 14.75
N LEU A 303 0.79 -2.47 13.85
CA LEU A 303 2.08 -3.13 13.63
C LEU A 303 2.83 -3.24 14.97
N THR A 304 3.37 -4.42 15.26
CA THR A 304 3.92 -4.74 16.58
C THR A 304 5.08 -3.83 16.96
N ASP A 305 5.87 -3.40 15.99
CA ASP A 305 6.99 -2.47 16.19
C ASP A 305 6.57 -1.09 16.71
N GLU A 306 5.32 -0.69 16.44
CA GLU A 306 4.74 0.57 16.92
C GLU A 306 4.17 0.47 18.34
N VAL A 307 4.14 -0.73 18.91
CA VAL A 307 3.47 -1.04 20.16
C VAL A 307 4.48 -1.66 21.12
N THR A 308 4.95 -0.88 22.09
CA THR A 308 5.87 -1.38 23.11
C THR A 308 5.24 -1.40 24.50
N ASP A 309 5.82 -2.17 25.43
CA ASP A 309 5.37 -2.20 26.83
C ASP A 309 5.50 -0.80 27.47
N GLY A 310 4.39 -0.06 27.47
CA GLY A 310 4.28 1.29 28.02
C GLY A 310 4.17 2.42 26.99
N ASP A 311 4.28 2.14 25.68
CA ASP A 311 4.03 3.12 24.62
C ASP A 311 3.12 2.50 23.55
N LEU A 312 1.81 2.76 23.72
CA LEU A 312 0.74 2.29 22.85
C LEU A 312 0.13 3.45 22.06
N TYR A 313 0.49 4.69 22.40
CA TYR A 313 -0.13 5.87 21.82
C TYR A 313 0.51 6.16 20.45
N PRO A 314 -0.27 6.63 19.47
CA PRO A 314 0.26 6.92 18.14
C PRO A 314 1.47 7.86 18.17
N THR A 315 2.42 7.61 17.26
CA THR A 315 3.61 8.46 17.12
C THR A 315 3.21 9.90 16.82
N THR A 316 3.67 10.84 17.66
CA THR A 316 3.37 12.26 17.48
C THR A 316 4.28 12.88 16.43
N VAL A 317 3.69 13.36 15.34
CA VAL A 317 4.42 14.01 14.25
C VAL A 317 4.58 15.52 14.49
N PRO A 318 5.71 16.14 14.10
CA PRO A 318 6.03 17.53 14.40
C PRO A 318 5.32 18.54 13.47
N ILE A 319 4.03 18.33 13.24
CA ILE A 319 3.16 19.19 12.42
C ILE A 319 1.90 19.57 13.21
N SER A 320 1.13 20.53 12.71
CA SER A 320 -0.16 20.91 13.29
C SER A 320 -1.17 21.13 12.17
N MET A 321 -2.18 20.28 12.11
CA MET A 321 -3.33 20.37 11.23
C MET A 321 -4.42 21.20 11.90
N THR A 322 -5.23 21.84 11.06
CA THR A 322 -6.42 22.56 11.52
C THR A 322 -7.63 21.67 11.26
N ASP A 323 -8.16 21.05 12.31
CA ASP A 323 -9.44 20.32 12.31
C ASP A 323 -9.53 19.20 11.26
N ALA A 324 -8.75 18.13 11.44
CA ALA A 324 -8.93 16.90 10.66
C ALA A 324 -10.20 16.13 11.09
N GLY A 325 -10.87 16.54 12.17
CA GLY A 325 -12.12 15.96 12.66
C GLY A 325 -12.00 14.58 13.33
N TYR A 326 -10.84 13.92 13.24
CA TYR A 326 -10.57 12.60 13.82
C TYR A 326 -9.39 12.66 14.79
N GLN A 327 -9.59 12.21 16.02
CA GLN A 327 -8.57 12.20 17.08
C GLN A 327 -8.51 10.82 17.75
N ILE A 328 -7.33 10.44 18.24
CA ILE A 328 -7.14 9.23 19.06
C ILE A 328 -7.06 9.69 20.52
N ALA A 329 -8.04 9.29 21.33
CA ALA A 329 -8.16 9.72 22.72
C ALA A 329 -7.42 8.80 23.70
N SER A 330 -7.38 7.50 23.42
CA SER A 330 -6.71 6.50 24.26
C SER A 330 -6.32 5.27 23.43
N ALA A 331 -5.32 4.53 23.90
CA ALA A 331 -4.91 3.23 23.36
C ALA A 331 -4.52 2.29 24.53
N SER A 332 -5.01 1.05 24.52
CA SER A 332 -4.71 0.05 25.55
C SER A 332 -4.59 -1.37 25.00
N LEU A 333 -3.78 -2.21 25.65
CA LEU A 333 -3.67 -3.65 25.35
C LEU A 333 -4.75 -4.48 26.05
N THR A 334 -5.34 -3.93 27.11
CA THR A 334 -6.41 -4.56 27.87
C THR A 334 -7.67 -3.73 27.73
N ASN A 335 -8.81 -4.39 27.58
CA ASN A 335 -10.11 -3.75 27.68
C ASN A 335 -10.28 -3.26 29.14
N ASP A 336 -9.97 -1.99 29.40
CA ASP A 336 -9.97 -1.43 30.75
C ASP A 336 -11.42 -1.14 31.17
N VAL A 337 -12.07 -2.16 31.74
CA VAL A 337 -13.29 -2.22 32.55
C VAL A 337 -14.04 -0.88 32.75
N ASN A 338 -14.69 -0.37 31.70
CA ASN A 338 -15.82 0.59 31.75
C ASN A 338 -16.55 0.68 30.39
N HIS A 339 -16.47 -0.34 29.54
CA HIS A 339 -16.98 -0.24 28.18
C HIS A 339 -18.26 -1.08 28.00
N PRO A 340 -19.34 -0.50 27.44
CA PRO A 340 -20.55 -1.25 27.11
C PRO A 340 -20.21 -2.32 26.06
N SER A 341 -20.75 -3.52 26.24
CA SER A 341 -20.56 -4.68 25.36
C SER A 341 -20.89 -4.35 23.90
N GLU A 342 -19.93 -4.59 23.01
CA GLU A 342 -20.17 -4.63 21.56
C GLU A 342 -20.84 -5.96 21.19
N PRO A 343 -21.80 -5.99 20.24
CA PRO A 343 -22.49 -7.22 19.86
C PRO A 343 -21.54 -8.28 19.32
N GLY A 344 -21.44 -9.42 20.02
CA GLY A 344 -20.69 -10.60 19.56
C GLY A 344 -19.31 -10.77 20.19
N VAL A 345 -18.98 -9.99 21.22
CA VAL A 345 -17.74 -10.11 22.00
C VAL A 345 -18.05 -10.54 23.43
N GLU A 346 -17.53 -11.70 23.85
CA GLU A 346 -17.66 -12.16 25.24
C GLU A 346 -16.67 -11.42 26.18
N THR A 347 -17.16 -10.90 27.31
CA THR A 347 -16.38 -10.14 28.31
C THR A 347 -16.79 -10.53 29.75
N GLU A 348 -15.96 -10.29 30.77
CA GLU A 348 -16.35 -10.55 32.20
C GLU A 348 -17.56 -9.72 32.71
N SER A 349 -18.17 -8.91 31.84
CA SER A 349 -19.33 -8.07 32.17
C SER A 349 -20.66 -8.57 31.56
N ASN A 350 -20.62 -9.57 30.66
CA ASN A 350 -21.82 -10.12 30.01
C ASN A 350 -22.15 -11.59 30.43
N ASP A 351 -21.66 -12.04 31.59
CA ASP A 351 -21.81 -13.41 32.16
C ASP A 351 -23.24 -13.82 32.57
N SER A 352 -24.25 -13.01 32.26
CA SER A 352 -25.63 -13.19 32.68
C SER A 352 -26.53 -13.36 31.45
N ILE A 353 -27.54 -14.24 31.52
CA ILE A 353 -28.53 -14.40 30.43
C ILE A 353 -29.21 -13.08 30.06
N ALA A 354 -29.28 -12.12 30.97
CA ALA A 354 -29.90 -10.81 30.72
C ALA A 354 -28.97 -9.85 29.96
N ASP A 355 -27.66 -10.08 30.05
CA ASP A 355 -26.61 -9.22 29.51
C ASP A 355 -25.86 -9.91 28.34
N ALA A 356 -26.16 -11.18 28.07
CA ALA A 356 -25.61 -11.95 26.96
C ALA A 356 -26.11 -11.46 25.60
N ASP A 357 -25.19 -11.42 24.63
CA ASP A 357 -25.49 -10.98 23.27
C ASP A 357 -26.32 -11.98 22.46
N LEU A 358 -27.04 -11.46 21.48
CA LEU A 358 -27.78 -12.28 20.51
C LEU A 358 -26.82 -12.86 19.47
N VAL A 359 -26.50 -14.16 19.59
CA VAL A 359 -25.66 -14.87 18.63
C VAL A 359 -26.50 -15.48 17.49
N PHE A 360 -26.06 -15.29 16.24
CA PHE A 360 -26.62 -15.94 15.06
C PHE A 360 -25.80 -17.18 14.68
N SER A 361 -26.47 -18.25 14.24
CA SER A 361 -25.80 -19.47 13.78
C SER A 361 -24.83 -19.18 12.63
N GLY A 362 -23.54 -19.38 12.85
CA GLY A 362 -22.47 -19.16 11.87
C GLY A 362 -21.68 -17.85 12.04
N ALA A 363 -22.05 -16.99 13.00
CA ALA A 363 -21.22 -15.86 13.40
C ALA A 363 -19.99 -16.34 14.18
N SER A 364 -18.84 -15.68 13.98
CA SER A 364 -17.67 -15.84 14.84
C SER A 364 -18.00 -15.29 16.23
N ILE A 365 -17.59 -16.01 17.27
CA ILE A 365 -17.57 -15.52 18.65
C ILE A 365 -16.11 -15.22 18.96
N SER A 366 -15.81 -13.98 19.32
CA SER A 366 -14.50 -13.55 19.78
C SER A 366 -14.58 -13.07 21.23
N GLY A 367 -13.44 -13.02 21.92
CA GLY A 367 -13.39 -12.63 23.33
C GLY A 367 -12.97 -13.77 24.26
N GLN A 368 -13.18 -13.57 25.56
CA GLN A 368 -12.66 -14.45 26.60
C GLN A 368 -13.60 -15.65 26.79
N LEU A 369 -13.21 -16.83 26.28
CA LEU A 369 -14.03 -18.04 26.32
C LEU A 369 -14.12 -18.70 27.71
N SER A 370 -13.21 -18.34 28.63
CA SER A 370 -13.22 -18.81 30.02
C SER A 370 -12.32 -17.97 30.92
N SER A 371 -12.70 -17.84 32.18
CA SER A 371 -11.91 -17.25 33.25
C SER A 371 -11.96 -18.08 34.53
N SER A 372 -11.12 -17.75 35.50
CA SER A 372 -11.19 -18.36 36.83
C SER A 372 -12.46 -17.98 37.62
N SER A 373 -13.23 -17.00 37.14
CA SER A 373 -14.55 -16.60 37.66
C SER A 373 -15.63 -17.63 37.32
N ASP A 374 -15.46 -18.39 36.24
CA ASP A 374 -16.51 -19.19 35.58
C ASP A 374 -16.73 -20.59 36.20
N VAL A 375 -16.26 -20.83 37.42
CA VAL A 375 -16.27 -22.16 38.09
C VAL A 375 -17.29 -22.26 39.22
#